data_AF-X1V3B0-F1
#
_entry.id   AF-X1V3B0-F1
#
_cell.length_a   1.000
_cell.length_b   1.000
_cell.length_c   1.000
_cell.angle_alpha   90.00
_cell.angle_beta   90.00
_cell.angle_gamma   90.00
#
_symmetry.space_group_name_H-M   'P 1'
#
loop_
_entity.id
_entity.type
_entity.pdbx_description
1 polymer ?
#
loop_
_entity_poly.entity_id
_entity_poly.type
_entity_poly.pdbx_seq_one_letter_code
_entity_poly.pdbx_strand_id
1 'polypeptide(L)'
;IEDEKRDLWFRHNALEATRPLIFCDPENGWNEIITENQIQCQGELAREWEMILRKEIFWGESMGDDRVIEPYFETPYIYVESDWGMHATKVSSQSGGAYTWDSPLKSYDDLDKLHFPSISVDYEATNSLLSLAKKILGDLLTVRLKGRWWWSLGMTWTLANLRGLQQIMFDAYDYPEELHQLMGILRDGTLARLDFLEKNALLSVNNDGTYVGSGGFG
;
A
#
# COMPACT_ATOMS: atom_id res chain seq x y z
N ILE A 1 -11.49 -21.00 16.03
CA ILE A 1 -10.17 -20.70 15.40
C ILE A 1 -10.09 -19.24 14.96
N GLU A 2 -10.76 -18.81 13.87
CA GLU A 2 -10.59 -17.41 13.39
C GLU A 2 -11.06 -16.35 14.39
N ASP A 3 -12.17 -16.60 15.11
CA ASP A 3 -12.63 -15.69 16.18
C ASP A 3 -11.63 -15.59 17.34
N GLU A 4 -10.92 -16.69 17.67
CA GLU A 4 -9.90 -16.72 18.71
C GLU A 4 -8.65 -15.95 18.28
N LYS A 5 -8.22 -16.08 17.02
CA LYS A 5 -7.14 -15.27 16.44
C LYS A 5 -7.51 -13.79 16.45
N ARG A 6 -8.76 -13.46 16.11
CA ARG A 6 -9.25 -12.08 16.11
C ARG A 6 -9.24 -11.47 17.51
N ASP A 7 -9.72 -12.20 18.52
CA ASP A 7 -9.64 -11.77 19.93
C ASP A 7 -8.18 -11.54 20.37
N LEU A 8 -7.26 -12.42 19.98
CA LEU A 8 -5.83 -12.26 20.28
C LEU A 8 -5.25 -10.98 19.67
N TRP A 9 -5.58 -10.66 18.40
CA TRP A 9 -5.18 -9.40 17.78
C TRP A 9 -5.76 -8.18 18.48
N PHE A 10 -7.05 -8.20 18.83
CA PHE A 10 -7.66 -7.08 19.56
C PHE A 10 -6.98 -6.82 20.91
N ARG A 11 -6.72 -7.88 21.69
CA ARG A 11 -6.01 -7.75 22.98
C ARG A 11 -4.57 -7.29 22.81
N HIS A 12 -3.88 -7.78 21.79
CA HIS A 12 -2.53 -7.33 21.45
C HIS A 12 -2.49 -5.83 21.15
N ASN A 13 -3.41 -5.36 20.30
CA ASN A 13 -3.52 -3.95 19.93
C ASN A 13 -3.98 -3.07 21.11
N ALA A 14 -4.73 -3.64 22.06
CA ALA A 14 -5.09 -3.00 23.32
C ALA A 14 -3.95 -3.00 24.37
N LEU A 15 -2.75 -3.49 24.01
CA LEU A 15 -1.57 -3.61 24.88
C LEU A 15 -1.79 -4.53 26.10
N GLU A 16 -2.72 -5.48 25.97
CA GLU A 16 -2.92 -6.51 26.99
C GLU A 16 -1.86 -7.62 26.88
N ALA A 17 -1.64 -8.33 27.99
CA ALA A 17 -0.72 -9.46 28.01
C ALA A 17 -1.31 -10.65 27.23
N THR A 18 -0.76 -10.93 26.04
CA THR A 18 -1.06 -12.12 25.22
C THR A 18 0.20 -12.97 25.03
N ARG A 19 0.06 -14.17 24.47
CA ARG A 19 1.21 -14.83 23.84
C ARG A 19 1.70 -13.98 22.64
N PRO A 20 2.96 -14.13 22.20
CA PRO A 20 3.40 -13.53 20.93
C PRO A 20 2.49 -13.97 19.79
N LEU A 21 2.09 -13.01 18.96
CA LEU A 21 1.45 -13.29 17.67
C LEU A 21 2.52 -13.41 16.60
N ILE A 22 2.28 -14.31 15.65
CA ILE A 22 3.16 -14.56 14.51
C ILE A 22 2.37 -14.23 13.25
N PHE A 23 2.95 -13.41 12.39
CA PHE A 23 2.44 -13.16 11.04
C PHE A 23 3.55 -13.44 10.04
N CYS A 24 3.22 -14.20 9.00
CA CYS A 24 4.13 -14.55 7.93
C CYS A 24 3.62 -13.95 6.61
N ASP A 25 4.36 -12.98 6.06
CA ASP A 25 4.19 -12.51 4.68
C ASP A 25 5.43 -12.88 3.84
N PRO A 26 5.30 -13.88 2.95
CA PRO A 26 6.35 -14.21 1.99
C PRO A 26 6.76 -13.08 1.03
N GLU A 27 5.98 -12.00 0.90
CA GLU A 27 6.22 -10.90 -0.05
C GLU A 27 6.51 -11.42 -1.48
N ASN A 28 7.71 -11.17 -2.03
CA ASN A 28 8.10 -11.68 -3.34
C ASN A 28 8.19 -13.22 -3.40
N GLY A 29 8.37 -13.88 -2.25
CA GLY A 29 8.38 -15.33 -2.11
C GLY A 29 7.02 -15.99 -2.42
N TRP A 30 5.93 -15.22 -2.51
CA TRP A 30 4.64 -15.75 -2.98
C TRP A 30 4.73 -16.40 -4.36
N ASN A 31 5.64 -15.95 -5.21
CA ASN A 31 5.86 -16.51 -6.55
C ASN A 31 6.50 -17.91 -6.52
N GLU A 32 7.10 -18.32 -5.40
CA GLU A 32 7.66 -19.65 -5.19
C GLU A 32 6.63 -20.62 -4.58
N ILE A 33 5.68 -20.08 -3.83
CA ILE A 33 4.59 -20.85 -3.19
C ILE A 33 3.44 -21.08 -4.16
N ILE A 34 3.03 -20.03 -4.87
CA ILE A 34 1.98 -20.03 -5.88
C ILE A 34 2.63 -19.65 -7.20
N THR A 35 3.08 -20.67 -7.92
CA THR A 35 3.78 -20.52 -9.19
C THR A 35 2.82 -20.20 -10.34
N GLU A 36 3.35 -19.56 -11.38
CA GLU A 36 2.61 -19.20 -12.60
C GLU A 36 1.88 -20.39 -13.25
N ASN A 37 2.48 -21.58 -13.19
CA ASN A 37 1.92 -22.82 -13.73
C ASN A 37 0.71 -23.35 -12.95
N GLN A 38 0.49 -22.89 -11.71
CA GLN A 38 -0.67 -23.25 -10.90
C GLN A 38 -1.87 -22.35 -11.18
N ILE A 39 -1.68 -21.18 -11.81
CA ILE A 39 -2.75 -20.23 -12.16
C ILE A 39 -3.50 -20.73 -13.40
N GLN A 40 -4.79 -21.02 -13.24
CA GLN A 40 -5.64 -21.61 -14.27
C GLN A 40 -6.45 -20.57 -15.05
N CYS A 41 -6.77 -19.44 -14.43
CA CYS A 41 -7.51 -18.36 -15.06
C CYS A 41 -6.71 -17.71 -16.19
N GLN A 42 -7.46 -17.17 -17.16
CA GLN A 42 -6.93 -16.42 -18.30
C GLN A 42 -7.39 -14.97 -18.21
N GLY A 43 -6.55 -14.05 -18.71
CA GLY A 43 -6.78 -12.61 -18.60
C GLY A 43 -6.26 -12.04 -17.28
N GLU A 44 -5.77 -10.80 -17.34
CA GLU A 44 -5.06 -10.14 -16.25
C GLU A 44 -5.86 -10.12 -14.95
N LEU A 45 -7.09 -9.59 -14.98
CA LEU A 45 -7.94 -9.46 -13.80
C LEU A 45 -8.26 -10.80 -13.13
N ALA A 46 -8.62 -11.81 -13.93
CA ALA A 46 -9.00 -13.11 -13.39
C ALA A 46 -7.81 -13.84 -12.76
N ARG A 47 -6.61 -13.70 -13.34
CA ARG A 47 -5.36 -14.23 -12.78
C ARG A 47 -4.99 -13.54 -11.47
N GLU A 48 -5.18 -12.22 -11.39
CA GLU A 48 -4.96 -11.46 -10.16
C GLU A 48 -5.91 -11.94 -9.05
N TRP A 49 -7.20 -12.08 -9.34
CA TRP A 49 -8.19 -12.57 -8.37
C TRP A 49 -7.90 -14.01 -7.93
N GLU A 50 -7.51 -14.89 -8.86
CA GLU A 50 -7.09 -16.24 -8.52
C GLU A 50 -5.87 -16.24 -7.59
N MET A 51 -4.88 -15.40 -7.87
CA MET A 51 -3.70 -15.26 -7.01
C MET A 51 -4.09 -14.78 -5.60
N ILE A 52 -4.95 -13.76 -5.48
CA ILE A 52 -5.46 -13.28 -4.18
C ILE A 52 -6.13 -14.43 -3.41
N LEU A 53 -7.07 -15.14 -4.04
CA LEU A 53 -7.80 -16.22 -3.39
C LEU A 53 -6.90 -17.41 -3.01
N ARG A 54 -5.93 -17.76 -3.85
CA ARG A 54 -4.95 -18.81 -3.54
C ARG A 54 -4.07 -18.44 -2.34
N LYS A 55 -3.69 -17.17 -2.20
CA LYS A 55 -2.97 -16.69 -1.01
C LYS A 55 -3.84 -16.80 0.24
N GLU A 56 -5.10 -16.38 0.18
CA GLU A 56 -6.05 -16.53 1.29
C GLU A 56 -6.18 -18.00 1.74
N ILE A 57 -6.34 -18.91 0.77
CA ILE A 57 -6.41 -20.36 1.04
C ILE A 57 -5.10 -20.84 1.68
N PHE A 58 -3.94 -20.46 1.14
CA PHE A 58 -2.65 -20.88 1.68
C PHE A 58 -2.43 -20.38 3.11
N TRP A 59 -2.77 -19.12 3.41
CA TRP A 59 -2.73 -18.59 4.76
C TRP A 59 -3.64 -19.39 5.72
N GLY A 60 -4.85 -19.72 5.29
CA GLY A 60 -5.81 -20.47 6.11
C GLY A 60 -5.45 -21.94 6.33
N GLU A 61 -4.86 -22.60 5.33
CA GLU A 61 -4.67 -24.05 5.34
C GLU A 61 -3.24 -24.49 5.70
N SER A 62 -2.23 -23.66 5.39
CA SER A 62 -0.83 -24.11 5.37
C SER A 62 0.15 -23.20 6.10
N MET A 63 -0.09 -21.88 6.17
CA MET A 63 0.89 -20.96 6.75
C MET A 63 1.12 -21.21 8.25
N GLY A 64 0.06 -21.55 8.98
CA GLY A 64 0.16 -21.83 10.43
C GLY A 64 0.49 -20.60 11.27
N ASP A 65 0.23 -19.40 10.75
CA ASP A 65 0.41 -18.14 11.46
C ASP A 65 -0.91 -17.64 12.10
N ASP A 66 -0.84 -16.50 12.76
CA ASP A 66 -1.96 -15.87 13.46
C ASP A 66 -2.77 -14.92 12.56
N ARG A 67 -2.55 -14.92 11.25
CA ARG A 67 -3.39 -14.16 10.33
C ARG A 67 -4.84 -14.66 10.42
N VAL A 68 -5.76 -13.72 10.54
CA VAL A 68 -7.21 -13.99 10.54
C VAL A 68 -7.65 -14.11 9.08
N ILE A 69 -8.31 -15.20 8.73
CA ILE A 69 -8.94 -15.37 7.42
C ILE A 69 -10.36 -14.80 7.49
N GLU A 70 -10.64 -13.82 6.65
CA GLU A 70 -11.93 -13.15 6.61
C GLU A 70 -12.74 -13.56 5.37
N PRO A 71 -14.08 -13.65 5.48
CA PRO A 71 -14.94 -14.04 4.36
C PRO A 71 -15.22 -12.86 3.41
N TYR A 72 -14.23 -11.99 3.19
CA TYR A 72 -14.35 -10.80 2.36
C TYR A 72 -13.59 -10.94 1.05
N PHE A 73 -14.18 -10.42 -0.01
CA PHE A 73 -13.44 -10.11 -1.24
C PHE A 73 -13.48 -8.60 -1.47
N GLU A 74 -12.34 -7.96 -1.36
CA GLU A 74 -12.24 -6.50 -1.42
C GLU A 74 -11.91 -6.04 -2.84
N THR A 75 -12.78 -5.23 -3.43
CA THR A 75 -12.48 -4.54 -4.68
C THR A 75 -11.90 -3.15 -4.38
N PRO A 76 -10.84 -2.72 -5.08
CA PRO A 76 -10.29 -1.37 -4.91
C PRO A 76 -11.16 -0.32 -5.64
N TYR A 77 -10.90 0.95 -5.35
CA TYR A 77 -11.27 2.04 -6.24
C TYR A 77 -10.36 2.01 -7.47
N ILE A 78 -10.92 2.27 -8.64
CA ILE A 78 -10.14 2.57 -9.85
C ILE A 78 -9.87 4.06 -9.86
N TYR A 79 -8.60 4.46 -9.89
CA TYR A 79 -8.20 5.86 -9.82
C TYR A 79 -6.84 6.10 -10.49
N VAL A 80 -6.55 7.37 -10.73
CA VAL A 80 -5.23 7.88 -11.10
C VAL A 80 -4.79 8.87 -10.03
N GLU A 81 -3.53 8.77 -9.62
CA GLU A 81 -2.88 9.75 -8.75
C GLU A 81 -1.71 10.38 -9.51
N SER A 82 -1.69 11.71 -9.60
CA SER A 82 -0.55 12.44 -10.18
C SER A 82 0.64 12.45 -9.20
N ASP A 83 1.85 12.66 -9.71
CA ASP A 83 3.04 12.74 -8.87
C ASP A 83 3.34 14.18 -8.40
N TRP A 84 4.56 14.38 -7.91
CA TRP A 84 5.07 15.63 -7.36
C TRP A 84 5.65 16.60 -8.41
N GLY A 85 5.60 16.25 -9.70
CA GLY A 85 6.12 17.08 -10.80
C GLY A 85 7.62 16.91 -11.09
N MET A 86 8.28 16.00 -10.38
CA MET A 86 9.69 15.69 -10.54
C MET A 86 9.91 14.17 -10.47
N HIS A 87 10.72 13.64 -11.39
CA HIS A 87 10.89 12.18 -11.53
C HIS A 87 12.34 11.76 -11.32
N ALA A 88 12.55 10.83 -10.39
CA ALA A 88 13.81 10.14 -10.23
C ALA A 88 14.05 9.17 -11.40
N THR A 89 15.28 9.12 -11.91
CA THR A 89 15.66 8.16 -12.95
C THR A 89 16.35 6.97 -12.31
N LYS A 90 15.70 5.80 -12.34
CA LYS A 90 16.27 4.55 -11.82
C LYS A 90 17.46 4.10 -12.68
N VAL A 91 18.55 3.73 -12.03
CA VAL A 91 19.78 3.22 -12.65
C VAL A 91 20.06 1.83 -12.09
N SER A 92 19.99 0.81 -12.95
CA SER A 92 20.22 -0.59 -12.57
C SER A 92 20.96 -1.33 -13.69
N SER A 93 21.84 -2.26 -13.32
CA SER A 93 22.55 -3.12 -14.28
C SER A 93 21.74 -4.34 -14.73
N GLN A 94 20.73 -4.75 -13.97
CA GLN A 94 19.89 -5.91 -14.25
C GLN A 94 18.45 -5.66 -13.79
N SER A 95 17.48 -6.19 -14.55
CA SER A 95 16.07 -6.20 -14.12
C SER A 95 15.89 -7.03 -12.85
N GLY A 96 15.14 -6.51 -11.87
CA GLY A 96 14.89 -7.18 -10.59
C GLY A 96 16.06 -7.16 -9.59
N GLY A 97 17.20 -6.54 -9.94
CA GLY A 97 18.36 -6.43 -9.06
C GLY A 97 18.38 -5.14 -8.22
N ALA A 98 19.47 -4.97 -7.48
CA ALA A 98 19.78 -3.73 -6.78
C ALA A 98 19.88 -2.55 -7.77
N TYR A 99 19.54 -1.35 -7.30
CA TYR A 99 19.54 -0.15 -8.11
C TYR A 99 19.97 1.06 -7.29
N THR A 100 20.39 2.11 -8.00
CA THR A 100 20.48 3.48 -7.50
C THR A 100 19.54 4.36 -8.32
N TRP A 101 19.42 5.64 -7.98
CA TRP A 101 18.61 6.58 -8.75
C TRP A 101 19.28 7.94 -8.85
N ASP A 102 19.07 8.60 -9.99
CA ASP A 102 19.39 10.02 -10.14
C ASP A 102 18.21 10.86 -9.64
N SER A 103 18.45 11.60 -8.56
CA SER A 103 17.43 12.41 -7.88
C SER A 103 17.21 13.75 -8.62
N PRO A 104 15.97 14.17 -8.92
CA PRO A 104 15.70 15.30 -9.80
C PRO A 104 15.97 16.69 -9.19
N LEU A 105 15.84 16.84 -7.86
CA LEU A 105 15.98 18.15 -7.19
C LEU A 105 17.46 18.48 -6.94
N LYS A 106 18.11 19.11 -7.92
CA LYS A 106 19.54 19.49 -7.85
C LYS A 106 19.78 20.77 -7.05
N SER A 107 18.93 21.79 -7.23
CA SER A 107 18.97 23.04 -6.45
C SER A 107 17.66 23.25 -5.71
N TYR A 108 17.70 23.91 -4.54
CA TYR A 108 16.51 24.37 -3.84
C TYR A 108 15.81 25.54 -4.55
N ASP A 109 16.48 26.20 -5.51
CA ASP A 109 15.82 27.19 -6.37
C ASP A 109 14.71 26.58 -7.24
N ASP A 110 14.71 25.25 -7.41
CA ASP A 110 13.74 24.52 -8.23
C ASP A 110 12.52 24.02 -7.43
N LEU A 111 12.37 24.41 -6.16
CA LEU A 111 11.25 23.97 -5.31
C LEU A 111 9.88 24.37 -5.88
N ASP A 112 9.81 25.45 -6.66
CA ASP A 112 8.59 25.94 -7.31
C ASP A 112 8.08 25.03 -8.43
N LYS A 113 8.90 24.10 -8.92
CA LYS A 113 8.51 23.09 -9.90
C LYS A 113 7.80 21.89 -9.27
N LEU A 114 7.86 21.75 -7.95
CA LEU A 114 7.07 20.74 -7.24
C LEU A 114 5.60 21.15 -7.18
N HIS A 115 4.71 20.17 -7.29
CA HIS A 115 3.29 20.36 -7.06
C HIS A 115 2.70 19.22 -6.23
N PHE A 116 1.54 19.45 -5.65
CA PHE A 116 0.87 18.42 -4.87
C PHE A 116 0.31 17.33 -5.79
N PRO A 117 0.41 16.05 -5.38
CA PRO A 117 -0.37 14.97 -5.96
C PRO A 117 -1.86 15.28 -5.95
N SER A 118 -2.56 14.84 -7.00
CA SER A 118 -4.01 14.95 -7.13
C SER A 118 -4.58 13.59 -7.48
N ILE A 119 -5.74 13.25 -6.91
CA ILE A 119 -6.40 11.96 -7.11
C ILE A 119 -7.66 12.18 -7.96
N SER A 120 -7.83 11.37 -8.99
CA SER A 120 -9.04 11.30 -9.81
C SER A 120 -9.58 9.88 -9.78
N VAL A 121 -10.81 9.71 -9.27
CA VAL A 121 -11.46 8.40 -9.14
C VAL A 121 -12.39 8.16 -10.31
N ASP A 122 -12.24 7.00 -10.97
CA ASP A 122 -13.17 6.51 -11.98
C ASP A 122 -14.25 5.66 -11.30
N TYR A 123 -15.35 6.32 -10.94
CA TYR A 123 -16.48 5.67 -10.28
C TYR A 123 -17.22 4.69 -11.19
N GLU A 124 -17.22 4.89 -12.50
CA GLU A 124 -17.89 4.00 -13.44
C GLU A 124 -17.13 2.67 -13.54
N ALA A 125 -15.81 2.74 -13.74
CA ALA A 125 -14.93 1.58 -13.73
C ALA A 125 -14.96 0.87 -12.37
N THR A 126 -14.93 1.63 -11.26
CA THR A 126 -15.04 1.08 -9.90
C THR A 126 -16.35 0.30 -9.70
N ASN A 127 -17.49 0.87 -10.10
CA ASN A 127 -18.79 0.21 -9.97
C ASN A 127 -18.91 -1.02 -10.88
N SER A 128 -18.31 -0.96 -12.08
CA SER A 128 -18.26 -2.09 -13.01
C SER A 128 -17.46 -3.25 -12.42
N LEU A 129 -16.29 -2.97 -11.84
CA LEU A 129 -15.46 -3.95 -11.15
C LEU A 129 -16.18 -4.58 -9.95
N LEU A 130 -16.80 -3.76 -9.10
CA LEU A 130 -17.55 -4.22 -7.93
C LEU A 130 -18.73 -5.11 -8.34
N SER A 131 -19.47 -4.71 -9.38
CA SER A 131 -20.60 -5.49 -9.89
C SER A 131 -20.17 -6.83 -10.47
N LEU A 132 -19.04 -6.84 -11.19
CA LEU A 132 -18.45 -8.07 -11.71
C LEU A 132 -18.02 -9.01 -10.58
N ALA A 133 -17.34 -8.49 -9.55
CA ALA A 133 -16.92 -9.29 -8.40
C ALA A 133 -18.11 -9.88 -7.66
N LYS A 134 -19.17 -9.09 -7.42
CA LYS A 134 -20.43 -9.57 -6.81
C LYS A 134 -21.09 -10.68 -7.64
N LYS A 135 -21.12 -10.53 -8.97
CA LYS A 135 -21.69 -11.55 -9.86
C LYS A 135 -20.94 -12.88 -9.80
N ILE A 136 -19.62 -12.85 -9.64
CA ILE A 136 -18.76 -14.05 -9.70
C ILE A 136 -18.62 -14.70 -8.32
N LEU A 137 -18.43 -13.91 -7.27
CA LEU A 137 -18.03 -14.38 -5.93
C LEU A 137 -19.08 -14.14 -4.85
N GLY A 138 -20.17 -13.42 -5.14
CA GLY A 138 -21.14 -12.97 -4.14
C GLY A 138 -21.92 -14.10 -3.45
N ASP A 139 -21.98 -15.29 -4.05
CA ASP A 139 -22.58 -16.48 -3.44
C ASP A 139 -21.63 -17.18 -2.44
N LEU A 140 -20.34 -16.84 -2.47
CA LEU A 140 -19.28 -17.49 -1.68
C LEU A 140 -18.66 -16.55 -0.63
N LEU A 141 -18.47 -15.28 -0.99
CA LEU A 141 -17.75 -14.28 -0.19
C LEU A 141 -18.56 -12.99 -0.11
N THR A 142 -18.35 -12.25 0.97
CA THR A 142 -18.89 -10.90 1.11
C THR A 142 -18.04 -9.93 0.30
N VAL A 143 -18.51 -9.59 -0.89
CA VAL A 143 -17.82 -8.65 -1.79
C VAL A 143 -18.06 -7.20 -1.34
N ARG A 144 -17.00 -6.45 -1.03
CA ARG A 144 -17.06 -5.06 -0.58
C ARG A 144 -16.06 -4.16 -1.30
N LEU A 145 -16.42 -2.90 -1.45
CA LEU A 145 -15.50 -1.85 -1.89
C LEU A 145 -14.67 -1.41 -0.69
N LYS A 146 -13.34 -1.38 -0.81
CA LYS A 146 -12.45 -0.88 0.25
C LYS A 146 -11.28 -0.11 -0.32
N GLY A 147 -11.11 1.12 0.16
CA GLY A 147 -10.01 1.99 -0.23
C GLY A 147 -8.74 1.67 0.53
N ARG A 148 -7.67 1.32 -0.18
CA ARG A 148 -6.30 1.20 0.35
C ARG A 148 -5.40 2.18 -0.37
N TRP A 149 -5.42 3.44 0.09
CA TRP A 149 -4.75 4.56 -0.55
C TRP A 149 -3.26 4.66 -0.19
N TRP A 150 -2.86 4.13 0.96
CA TRP A 150 -1.48 4.16 1.43
C TRP A 150 -1.20 2.96 2.33
N TRP A 151 0.06 2.55 2.37
CA TRP A 151 0.59 1.69 3.42
C TRP A 151 1.25 2.51 4.54
N SER A 152 1.70 3.73 4.23
CA SER A 152 2.31 4.67 5.18
C SER A 152 2.15 6.11 4.69
N LEU A 153 2.12 7.05 5.63
CA LEU A 153 2.19 8.50 5.38
C LEU A 153 3.62 9.06 5.59
N GLY A 154 4.61 8.17 5.67
CA GLY A 154 6.02 8.55 5.78
C GLY A 154 6.50 9.26 4.53
N MET A 155 7.07 10.46 4.70
CA MET A 155 7.57 11.29 3.59
C MET A 155 9.04 11.04 3.25
N THR A 156 9.75 10.29 4.08
CA THR A 156 11.20 10.09 3.95
C THR A 156 11.59 9.45 2.62
N TRP A 157 10.79 8.50 2.12
CA TRP A 157 11.04 7.88 0.83
C TRP A 157 10.86 8.88 -0.33
N THR A 158 9.79 9.68 -0.30
CA THR A 158 9.55 10.75 -1.27
C THR A 158 10.69 11.78 -1.25
N LEU A 159 11.11 12.23 -0.06
CA LEU A 159 12.25 13.11 0.14
C LEU A 159 13.53 12.51 -0.48
N ALA A 160 13.85 11.26 -0.16
CA ALA A 160 15.05 10.60 -0.66
C ALA A 160 15.02 10.39 -2.18
N ASN A 161 13.86 10.15 -2.78
CA ASN A 161 13.73 10.05 -4.24
C ASN A 161 13.92 11.41 -4.93
N LEU A 162 13.37 12.48 -4.36
CA LEU A 162 13.46 13.83 -4.91
C LEU A 162 14.87 14.42 -4.77
N ARG A 163 15.47 14.32 -3.58
CA ARG A 163 16.71 15.03 -3.23
C ARG A 163 17.96 14.13 -3.16
N GLY A 164 17.78 12.84 -2.91
CA GLY A 164 18.85 11.85 -2.78
C GLY A 164 19.25 11.61 -1.33
N LEU A 165 19.39 10.33 -0.95
CA LEU A 165 19.63 9.92 0.44
C LEU A 165 20.93 10.51 1.03
N GLN A 166 22.01 10.52 0.25
CA GLN A 166 23.27 11.10 0.70
C GLN A 166 23.16 12.63 0.81
N GLN A 167 22.50 13.27 -0.14
CA GLN A 167 22.40 14.73 -0.19
C GLN A 167 21.62 15.26 1.02
N ILE A 168 20.51 14.61 1.39
CA ILE A 168 19.73 15.03 2.57
C ILE A 168 20.51 14.92 3.89
N MET A 169 21.48 14.00 3.98
CA MET A 169 22.35 13.90 5.16
C MET A 169 23.30 15.10 5.27
N PHE A 170 23.77 15.63 4.13
CA PHE A 170 24.57 16.85 4.10
C PHE A 170 23.70 18.11 4.26
N ASP A 171 22.54 18.16 3.61
CA ASP A 171 21.62 19.30 3.67
C ASP A 171 21.14 19.57 5.10
N ALA A 172 21.08 18.55 5.97
CA ALA A 172 20.77 18.74 7.39
C ALA A 172 21.77 19.68 8.12
N TYR A 173 23.00 19.81 7.62
CA TYR A 173 24.00 20.75 8.13
C TYR A 173 24.18 21.96 7.20
N ASP A 174 24.28 21.74 5.90
CA ASP A 174 24.61 22.79 4.92
C ASP A 174 23.40 23.66 4.53
N TYR A 175 22.19 23.08 4.48
CA TYR A 175 20.94 23.72 4.00
C TYR A 175 19.72 23.38 4.88
N PRO A 176 19.78 23.61 6.21
CA PRO A 176 18.75 23.14 7.13
C PRO A 176 17.38 23.80 6.90
N GLU A 177 17.36 25.09 6.55
CA GLU A 177 16.12 25.84 6.32
C GLU A 177 15.43 25.42 5.01
N GLU A 178 16.20 25.23 3.95
CA GLU A 178 15.68 24.78 2.65
C GLU A 178 15.20 23.32 2.72
N LEU A 179 15.91 22.46 3.47
CA LEU A 179 15.45 21.11 3.76
C LEU A 179 14.13 21.12 4.53
N HIS A 180 13.98 22.00 5.52
CA HIS A 180 12.70 22.20 6.22
C HIS A 180 11.60 22.71 5.29
N GLN A 181 11.92 23.62 4.37
CA GLN A 181 10.95 24.10 3.37
C GLN A 181 10.46 22.97 2.47
N LEU A 182 11.37 22.13 1.96
CA LEU A 182 11.01 20.95 1.16
C LEU A 182 10.12 20.00 1.96
N MET A 183 10.45 19.73 3.23
CA MET A 183 9.61 18.91 4.11
C MET A 183 8.24 19.55 4.37
N GLY A 184 8.16 20.88 4.42
CA GLY A 184 6.90 21.62 4.50
C GLY A 184 6.01 21.38 3.28
N ILE A 185 6.58 21.43 2.06
CA ILE A 185 5.86 21.12 0.81
C ILE A 185 5.34 19.68 0.83
N LEU A 186 6.17 18.71 1.22
CA LEU A 186 5.76 17.31 1.30
C LEU A 186 4.65 17.08 2.34
N ARG A 187 4.75 17.74 3.49
CA ARG A 187 3.72 17.71 4.54
C ARG A 187 2.40 18.24 4.01
N ASP A 188 2.43 19.44 3.44
CA ASP A 188 1.22 20.14 3.01
C ASP A 188 0.53 19.42 1.84
N GLY A 189 1.30 18.86 0.90
CA GLY A 189 0.75 18.03 -0.16
C GLY A 189 0.16 16.71 0.34
N THR A 190 0.78 16.08 1.33
CA THR A 190 0.25 14.87 1.96
C THR A 190 -1.04 15.15 2.73
N LEU A 191 -1.12 16.28 3.44
CA LEU A 191 -2.35 16.73 4.11
C LEU A 191 -3.46 17.04 3.11
N ALA A 192 -3.16 17.77 2.03
CA ALA A 192 -4.14 18.07 0.98
C ALA A 192 -4.73 16.79 0.35
N ARG A 193 -3.90 15.76 0.19
CA ARG A 193 -4.34 14.42 -0.25
C ARG A 193 -5.29 13.77 0.75
N LEU A 194 -4.97 13.82 2.05
CA LEU A 194 -5.84 13.27 3.09
C LEU A 194 -7.19 14.02 3.16
N ASP A 195 -7.15 15.36 3.10
CA ASP A 195 -8.35 16.21 3.07
C ASP A 195 -9.23 15.87 1.86
N PHE A 196 -8.63 15.62 0.70
CA PHE A 196 -9.36 15.16 -0.48
C PHE A 196 -10.07 13.83 -0.23
N LEU A 197 -9.36 12.85 0.34
CA LEU A 197 -9.93 11.52 0.58
C LEU A 197 -11.03 11.55 1.64
N GLU A 198 -10.87 12.33 2.71
CA GLU A 198 -11.89 12.55 3.73
C GLU A 198 -13.13 13.24 3.14
N LYS A 199 -12.93 14.38 2.46
CA LYS A 199 -14.02 15.19 1.87
C LYS A 199 -14.86 14.41 0.87
N ASN A 200 -14.26 13.45 0.17
CA ASN A 200 -14.94 12.60 -0.81
C ASN A 200 -15.40 11.24 -0.24
N ALA A 201 -15.31 11.03 1.08
CA ALA A 201 -15.70 9.80 1.76
C ALA A 201 -15.02 8.54 1.18
N LEU A 202 -13.74 8.68 0.80
CA LEU A 202 -12.94 7.62 0.19
C LEU A 202 -12.14 6.81 1.23
N LEU A 203 -12.09 7.27 2.49
CA LEU A 203 -11.43 6.58 3.58
C LEU A 203 -12.21 5.33 4.00
N SER A 204 -11.47 4.27 4.31
CA SER A 204 -12.02 3.02 4.86
C SER A 204 -11.46 2.81 6.26
N VAL A 205 -12.30 2.27 7.15
CA VAL A 205 -11.83 1.81 8.46
C VAL A 205 -10.85 0.65 8.25
N ASN A 206 -9.78 0.65 9.04
CA ASN A 206 -8.78 -0.39 9.05
C ASN A 206 -8.87 -1.30 10.28
N ASN A 207 -9.91 -1.12 11.12
CA ASN A 207 -10.06 -1.80 12.41
C ASN A 207 -10.49 -3.29 12.34
N ASP A 208 -10.10 -3.98 11.26
CA ASP A 208 -10.45 -5.35 10.90
C ASP A 208 -9.19 -6.15 10.50
N GLY A 209 -9.29 -7.16 9.63
CA GLY A 209 -8.12 -7.89 9.10
C GLY A 209 -7.21 -7.06 8.17
N THR A 210 -7.26 -5.72 8.23
CA THR A 210 -6.40 -4.85 7.43
C THR A 210 -4.96 -4.94 7.91
N TYR A 211 -4.05 -5.20 6.98
CA TYR A 211 -2.62 -5.13 7.24
C TYR A 211 -2.17 -3.67 7.47
N VAL A 212 -1.52 -3.40 8.59
CA VAL A 212 -1.02 -2.07 8.99
C VAL A 212 0.50 -2.00 9.04
N GLY A 213 1.18 -2.84 8.25
CA GLY A 213 2.64 -2.87 8.17
C GLY A 213 3.28 -3.67 9.31
N SER A 214 4.43 -3.22 9.81
CA SER A 214 5.16 -3.90 10.89
C SER A 214 4.39 -3.98 12.22
N GLY A 215 3.26 -3.27 12.36
CA GLY A 215 2.34 -3.39 13.48
C GLY A 215 1.41 -4.60 13.41
N GLY A 216 1.40 -5.36 12.30
CA GLY A 216 0.54 -6.54 12.13
C GLY A 216 -0.83 -6.20 11.53
N PHE A 217 -1.89 -6.65 12.18
CA PHE A 217 -3.29 -6.40 11.79
C PHE A 217 -3.97 -5.59 12.88
N GLY A 218 -4.83 -4.64 12.53
CA GLY A 218 -5.41 -3.79 13.55
C GLY A 218 -6.46 -2.83 13.09
#